data_AF-A0A2G4I5D1-F1
#
_entry.id   AF-A0A2G4I5D1-F1
#
_cell.length_a   1.000
_cell.length_b   1.000
_cell.length_c   1.000
_cell.angle_alpha   90.00
_cell.angle_beta   90.00
_cell.angle_gamma   90.00
#
_symmetry.space_group_name_H-M   'P 1'
#
loop_
_entity.id
_entity.type
_entity.pdbx_description
1 polymer ?
#
loop_
_entity_poly.entity_id
_entity_poly.type
_entity_poly.pdbx_seq_one_letter_code
_entity_poly.pdbx_strand_id
1 'polypeptide(L)'
;MVAQMSDNPTPEQDKALAEARARLADTPANVVVANHVVGLYELAAIHLGANPPRFDDARLAIDALAAIVDSLGNRLGDDHETFKDALANIRLVYVKLTTENN
;
A
#
# COMPACT_ATOMS: atom_id res chain seq x y z
N MET A 1 23.93 -23.09 25.22
CA MET A 1 23.39 -23.92 24.13
C MET A 1 22.37 -23.06 23.40
N VAL A 2 22.77 -22.42 22.30
CA VAL A 2 21.92 -21.49 21.56
C VAL A 2 21.00 -22.34 20.70
N ALA A 3 19.69 -22.29 20.94
CA ALA A 3 18.71 -22.95 20.09
C ALA A 3 18.82 -22.33 18.70
N GLN A 4 19.44 -23.05 17.77
CA GLN A 4 19.24 -22.84 16.34
C GLN A 4 17.78 -23.20 16.07
N MET A 5 16.89 -22.22 16.26
CA MET A 5 15.56 -22.28 15.68
C MET A 5 15.79 -22.31 14.17
N SER A 6 15.52 -23.47 13.59
CA SER A 6 15.67 -23.80 12.19
C SER A 6 15.11 -22.68 11.31
N ASP A 7 15.99 -22.09 10.50
CA ASP A 7 15.68 -21.17 9.40
C ASP A 7 14.91 -21.86 8.25
N ASN A 8 14.52 -23.13 8.44
CA ASN A 8 13.68 -23.87 7.52
C ASN A 8 12.21 -23.79 7.96
N PRO A 9 11.31 -23.32 7.08
CA PRO A 9 9.88 -23.36 7.35
C PRO A 9 9.41 -24.78 7.65
N THR A 10 8.43 -24.90 8.54
CA THR A 10 7.79 -26.19 8.81
C THR A 10 6.96 -26.63 7.60
N PRO A 11 6.68 -27.94 7.42
CA PRO A 11 5.82 -28.41 6.32
C PRO A 11 4.45 -27.74 6.27
N GLU A 12 3.92 -27.34 7.43
CA GLU A 12 2.65 -26.61 7.54
C GLU A 12 2.80 -25.16 7.04
N GLN A 13 3.91 -24.49 7.36
CA GLN A 13 4.22 -23.15 6.83
C GLN A 13 4.43 -23.18 5.32
N ASP A 14 5.11 -24.19 4.79
CA ASP A 14 5.30 -24.38 3.35
C ASP A 14 3.97 -24.56 2.63
N LYS A 15 3.08 -25.39 3.19
CA LYS A 15 1.74 -25.60 2.64
C LYS A 15 0.93 -24.31 2.65
N ALA A 16 0.92 -23.58 3.75
CA ALA A 16 0.20 -22.31 3.86
C ALA A 16 0.71 -21.25 2.85
N LEU A 17 2.02 -21.18 2.65
CA LEU A 17 2.63 -20.28 1.66
C LEU A 17 2.27 -20.68 0.23
N ALA A 18 2.29 -21.97 -0.09
CA ALA A 18 1.89 -22.48 -1.40
C ALA A 18 0.42 -22.16 -1.70
N GLU A 19 -0.47 -22.38 -0.73
CA GLU A 19 -1.89 -22.04 -0.85
C GLU A 19 -2.13 -20.54 -1.02
N ALA A 20 -1.40 -19.70 -0.27
CA ALA A 20 -1.48 -18.25 -0.43
C ALA A 20 -1.02 -17.79 -1.83
N ARG A 21 0.06 -18.37 -2.34
CA ARG A 21 0.57 -18.10 -3.70
C ARG A 21 -0.41 -18.55 -4.78
N ALA A 22 -1.03 -19.72 -4.62
CA ALA A 22 -2.03 -20.21 -5.57
C ALA A 22 -3.24 -19.26 -5.64
N ARG A 23 -3.76 -18.83 -4.48
CA ARG A 23 -4.86 -17.84 -4.45
C ARG A 23 -4.48 -16.50 -5.11
N LEU A 24 -3.27 -16.02 -4.87
CA LEU A 24 -2.75 -14.80 -5.52
C LEU A 24 -2.66 -14.97 -7.05
N ALA A 25 -2.19 -16.13 -7.53
CA ALA A 25 -2.07 -16.41 -8.95
C ALA A 25 -3.43 -16.52 -9.66
N ASP A 26 -4.46 -16.99 -8.95
CA ASP A 26 -5.83 -17.08 -9.47
C ASP A 26 -6.55 -15.72 -9.53
N THR A 27 -6.03 -14.71 -8.83
CA THR A 27 -6.62 -13.37 -8.80
C THR A 27 -6.10 -12.52 -9.97
N PRO A 28 -6.96 -11.83 -10.73
CA PRO A 28 -6.51 -10.92 -11.77
C PRO A 28 -5.51 -9.89 -11.24
N ALA A 29 -4.39 -9.71 -11.94
CA ALA A 29 -3.29 -8.87 -11.46
C ALA A 29 -3.73 -7.42 -11.20
N ASN A 30 -4.66 -6.87 -12.00
CA ASN A 30 -5.18 -5.52 -11.80
C ASN A 30 -5.95 -5.40 -10.47
N VAL A 31 -6.66 -6.44 -10.03
CA VAL A 31 -7.37 -6.46 -8.74
C VAL A 31 -6.38 -6.44 -7.58
N VAL A 32 -5.31 -7.23 -7.66
CA VAL A 32 -4.24 -7.23 -6.64
C VAL A 32 -3.54 -5.87 -6.58
N VAL A 33 -3.20 -5.30 -7.72
CA VAL A 33 -2.56 -3.97 -7.81
C VAL A 33 -3.51 -2.87 -7.30
N ALA A 34 -4.79 -2.89 -7.66
CA ALA A 34 -5.80 -1.95 -7.15
C ALA A 34 -5.93 -2.04 -5.63
N ASN A 35 -5.88 -3.25 -5.06
CA ASN A 35 -5.84 -3.42 -3.61
C ASN A 35 -4.59 -2.79 -2.98
N HIS A 36 -3.43 -2.85 -3.63
CA HIS A 36 -2.23 -2.15 -3.17
C HIS A 36 -2.35 -0.63 -3.26
N VAL A 37 -3.01 -0.09 -4.30
CA VAL A 37 -3.32 1.34 -4.42
C VAL A 37 -4.15 1.81 -3.22
N VAL A 38 -5.21 1.06 -2.86
CA VAL A 38 -6.02 1.35 -1.67
C VAL A 38 -5.17 1.28 -0.40
N GLY A 39 -4.36 0.23 -0.23
CA GLY A 39 -3.50 0.09 0.95
C GLY A 39 -2.47 1.21 1.12
N LEU A 40 -1.90 1.72 0.01
CA LEU A 40 -0.98 2.86 0.05
C LEU A 40 -1.70 4.17 0.43
N TYR A 41 -2.92 4.37 -0.05
CA TYR A 41 -3.76 5.49 0.37
C TYR A 41 -4.07 5.43 1.87
N GLU A 42 -4.50 4.27 2.38
CA GLU A 42 -4.79 4.06 3.81
C GLU A 42 -3.54 4.27 4.67
N LEU A 43 -2.39 3.76 4.22
CA LEU A 43 -1.11 3.96 4.90
C LEU A 43 -0.79 5.46 5.02
N ALA A 44 -0.90 6.22 3.94
CA ALA A 44 -0.72 7.67 3.97
C ALA A 44 -1.67 8.34 4.97
N ALA A 45 -2.96 7.98 4.96
CA ALA A 45 -3.96 8.52 5.86
C ALA A 45 -3.67 8.19 7.34
N ILE A 46 -3.23 6.97 7.65
CA ILE A 46 -2.83 6.55 9.00
C ILE A 46 -1.64 7.38 9.50
N HIS A 47 -0.64 7.62 8.66
CA HIS A 47 0.53 8.42 9.05
C HIS A 47 0.21 9.91 9.20
N LEU A 48 -0.66 10.46 8.35
CA LEU A 48 -1.15 11.84 8.48
C LEU A 48 -2.05 12.04 9.71
N GLY A 49 -2.87 11.05 10.06
CA GLY A 49 -3.76 11.08 11.22
C GLY A 49 -3.07 10.76 12.56
N ALA A 50 -1.79 10.43 12.56
CA ALA A 50 -1.03 10.21 13.79
C ALA A 50 -0.85 11.52 14.59
N ASN A 51 -0.54 11.40 15.89
CA ASN A 51 -0.26 12.55 16.76
C ASN A 51 1.08 12.37 17.50
N PRO A 52 2.15 13.08 17.11
CA PRO A 52 2.21 14.05 16.01
C PRO A 52 2.11 13.37 14.62
N PRO A 53 1.67 14.09 13.56
CA PRO A 53 1.65 13.56 12.20
C PRO A 53 3.04 13.08 11.75
N ARG A 54 3.10 11.93 11.08
CA ARG A 54 4.34 11.34 10.57
C ARG A 54 4.51 11.68 9.08
N PHE A 55 4.99 12.88 8.81
CA PHE A 55 5.02 13.41 7.44
C PHE A 55 5.92 12.63 6.48
N ASP A 56 7.12 12.20 6.90
CA ASP A 56 8.03 11.47 6.00
C ASP A 56 7.45 10.12 5.57
N ASP A 57 6.85 9.37 6.51
CA ASP A 57 6.18 8.10 6.22
C ASP A 57 4.94 8.30 5.32
N ALA A 58 4.14 9.33 5.61
CA ALA A 58 2.98 9.67 4.79
C ALA A 58 3.39 10.04 3.36
N ARG A 59 4.47 10.82 3.22
CA ARG A 59 5.02 11.22 1.93
C ARG A 59 5.46 10.02 1.11
N LEU A 60 6.18 9.07 1.72
CA LEU A 60 6.61 7.85 1.05
C LEU A 60 5.41 7.06 0.48
N ALA A 61 4.35 6.92 1.26
CA ALA A 61 3.13 6.24 0.82
C ALA A 61 2.41 6.99 -0.32
N ILE A 62 2.33 8.32 -0.25
CA ILE A 62 1.75 9.18 -1.31
C ILE A 62 2.57 9.09 -2.61
N ASP A 63 3.89 9.10 -2.51
CA ASP A 63 4.78 9.01 -3.68
C ASP A 63 4.67 7.63 -4.35
N ALA A 64 4.59 6.55 -3.57
CA ALA A 64 4.34 5.21 -4.09
C ALA A 64 2.96 5.08 -4.76
N LEU A 65 1.91 5.63 -4.12
CA LEU A 65 0.57 5.68 -4.69
C LEU A 65 0.57 6.40 -6.05
N ALA A 66 1.23 7.56 -6.10
CA ALA A 66 1.38 8.34 -7.32
C ALA A 66 2.11 7.57 -8.43
N ALA A 67 3.22 6.91 -8.10
CA ALA A 67 3.99 6.14 -9.06
C ALA A 67 3.14 5.06 -9.76
N ILE A 68 2.20 4.45 -9.04
CA ILE A 68 1.29 3.44 -9.59
C ILE A 68 0.16 4.10 -10.39
N VAL A 69 -0.55 5.06 -9.81
CA VAL A 69 -1.74 5.68 -10.42
C VAL A 69 -1.39 6.44 -11.71
N ASP A 70 -0.29 7.21 -11.68
CA ASP A 70 0.12 8.05 -12.81
C ASP A 70 0.72 7.20 -13.95
N SER A 71 1.39 6.08 -13.63
CA SER A 71 2.07 5.26 -14.65
C SER A 71 1.17 4.18 -15.27
N LEU A 72 0.26 3.58 -14.50
CA LEU A 72 -0.55 2.46 -14.98
C LEU A 72 -1.82 2.91 -15.71
N GLY A 73 -2.37 4.08 -15.35
CA GLY A 73 -3.53 4.63 -16.05
C GLY A 73 -4.72 3.64 -16.09
N ASN A 74 -5.32 3.54 -17.27
CA ASN A 74 -6.43 2.61 -17.56
C ASN A 74 -6.13 1.13 -17.27
N ARG A 75 -4.86 0.72 -17.09
CA ARG A 75 -4.52 -0.67 -16.72
C ARG A 75 -4.96 -1.03 -15.29
N LEU A 76 -5.31 -0.03 -14.47
CA LEU A 76 -5.90 -0.22 -13.14
C LEU A 76 -7.37 -0.67 -13.21
N GLY A 77 -8.00 -0.60 -14.39
CA GLY A 77 -9.41 -0.93 -14.56
C GLY A 77 -10.33 0.25 -14.27
N ASP A 78 -11.60 -0.05 -14.01
CA ASP A 78 -12.68 0.94 -13.94
C ASP A 78 -12.52 1.96 -12.81
N ASP A 79 -11.79 1.60 -11.74
CA ASP A 79 -11.56 2.45 -10.57
C ASP A 79 -10.44 3.49 -10.78
N HIS A 80 -9.80 3.53 -11.96
CA HIS A 80 -8.64 4.41 -12.22
C HIS A 80 -8.91 5.88 -11.89
N GLU A 81 -10.06 6.42 -12.31
CA GLU A 81 -10.41 7.82 -12.04
C GLU A 81 -10.67 8.05 -10.54
N THR A 82 -11.28 7.10 -9.85
CA THR A 82 -11.44 7.15 -8.38
C THR A 82 -10.08 7.19 -7.67
N PHE A 83 -9.08 6.43 -8.14
CA PHE A 83 -7.74 6.46 -7.57
C PHE A 83 -7.02 7.80 -7.81
N LYS A 84 -7.23 8.43 -8.98
CA LYS A 84 -6.71 9.77 -9.27
C LYS A 84 -7.30 10.81 -8.34
N ASP A 85 -8.62 10.78 -8.13
CA ASP A 85 -9.31 11.69 -7.22
C ASP A 85 -8.85 11.49 -5.77
N ALA A 86 -8.69 10.24 -5.33
CA ALA A 86 -8.17 9.91 -4.00
C ALA A 86 -6.73 10.40 -3.80
N LEU A 87 -5.85 10.23 -4.80
CA LEU A 87 -4.48 10.74 -4.77
C LEU A 87 -4.44 12.27 -4.69
N ALA A 88 -5.29 12.97 -5.46
CA ALA A 88 -5.39 14.42 -5.40
C ALA A 88 -5.85 14.88 -4.00
N ASN A 89 -6.85 14.20 -3.43
CA ASN A 89 -7.36 14.52 -2.09
C ASN A 89 -6.27 14.36 -1.01
N ILE A 90 -5.58 13.22 -0.95
CA ILE A 90 -4.60 12.96 0.11
C ILE A 90 -3.39 13.91 0.01
N ARG A 91 -2.99 14.32 -1.20
CA ARG A 91 -1.95 15.35 -1.42
C ARG A 91 -2.38 16.70 -0.84
N LEU A 92 -3.65 17.10 -1.01
CA LEU A 92 -4.18 18.33 -0.40
C LEU A 92 -4.17 18.26 1.13
N VAL A 93 -4.57 17.12 1.70
CA VAL A 93 -4.51 16.90 3.16
C VAL A 93 -3.08 17.01 3.67
N TYR A 94 -2.11 16.38 2.99
CA TYR A 94 -0.69 16.47 3.35
C TYR A 94 -0.21 17.93 3.39
N VAL A 95 -0.43 18.70 2.32
CA VAL A 95 0.00 20.10 2.24
C VAL A 95 -0.63 20.94 3.34
N LYS A 96 -1.94 20.77 3.57
CA LYS A 96 -2.65 21.48 4.63
C LYS A 96 -2.02 21.21 6.00
N LEU A 97 -1.83 19.94 6.36
CA LEU A 97 -1.27 19.56 7.65
C LEU A 97 0.19 20.04 7.81
N THR A 98 1.02 19.93 6.78
CA THR A 98 2.41 20.45 6.87
C THR A 98 2.47 21.96 7.03
N THR A 99 1.50 22.70 6.49
CA THR A 99 1.44 24.17 6.64
C THR A 99 0.97 24.57 8.03
N GLU A 100 0.03 23.82 8.62
CA GLU A 100 -0.50 24.05 9.98
C GLU A 100 0.49 23.66 11.09
N ASN A 101 1.45 22.78 10.81
CA ASN A 101 2.44 22.26 11.76
C ASN A 101 3.87 22.79 11.52
N ASN A 102 4.03 23.77 10.63
CA ASN A 102 5.27 24.52 10.42
C ASN A 102 5.33 25.74 11.36
#